data_AF-A0A7Y3WIM0-F1
#
_entry.id   AF-A0A7Y3WIM0-F1
#
_cell.length_a   1.000
_cell.length_b   1.000
_cell.length_c   1.000
_cell.angle_alpha   90.00
_cell.angle_beta   90.00
_cell.angle_gamma   90.00
#
_symmetry.space_group_name_H-M   'P 1'
#
loop_
_entity.id
_entity.type
_entity.pdbx_description
1 polymer ?
#
loop_
_entity_poly.entity_id
_entity_poly.type
_entity_poly.pdbx_seq_one_letter_code
_entity_poly.pdbx_strand_id
1 'polypeptide(L)'
;MAKFKISKPRAQLLARLEHIIGSNCYNGNIQNYGPGGFYEGSGRDFRYPLTMIDENGEKIKRSSPAATDVSPQILSSGYYAFGANRLQIIHALNEVLEYLEEHKGLKV
;
A
#
# COMPACT_ATOMS: atom_id res chain seq x y z
N MET A 1 1.90 9.26 19.18
CA MET A 1 1.37 9.47 17.81
C MET A 1 -0.13 9.63 17.93
N ALA A 2 -0.70 10.72 17.42
CA ALA A 2 -2.15 10.94 17.47
C ALA A 2 -2.86 9.81 16.70
N LYS A 3 -3.82 9.15 17.33
CA LYS A 3 -4.69 8.15 16.68
C LYS A 3 -5.57 8.90 15.67
N PHE A 4 -5.15 8.94 14.40
CA PHE A 4 -6.03 9.41 13.32
C PHE A 4 -7.21 8.44 13.21
N LYS A 5 -8.43 8.94 13.43
CA LYS A 5 -9.64 8.12 13.41
C LYS A 5 -10.17 8.04 11.98
N ILE A 6 -9.62 7.11 11.21
CA ILE A 6 -10.05 6.84 9.83
C ILE A 6 -11.39 6.08 9.89
N SER A 7 -12.38 6.52 9.12
CA SER A 7 -13.65 5.81 8.97
C SER A 7 -13.45 4.48 8.22
N LYS A 8 -14.32 3.49 8.44
CA LYS A 8 -14.23 2.20 7.73
C LYS A 8 -14.25 2.35 6.19
N PRO A 9 -15.14 3.18 5.59
CA PRO A 9 -15.12 3.43 4.15
C PRO A 9 -13.81 4.06 3.66
N ARG A 10 -13.30 5.07 4.37
CA ARG A 10 -12.02 5.71 4.03
C ARG A 10 -10.86 4.73 4.11
N ALA A 11 -10.83 3.88 5.13
CA ALA A 11 -9.82 2.82 5.26
C ALA A 11 -9.87 1.84 4.07
N GLN A 12 -11.06 1.38 3.69
CA GLN A 12 -11.21 0.47 2.55
C GLN A 12 -10.74 1.12 1.23
N LEU A 13 -11.03 2.41 1.04
CA LEU A 13 -10.52 3.15 -0.11
C LEU A 13 -8.99 3.24 -0.08
N LEU A 14 -8.40 3.66 1.04
CA LEU A 14 -6.94 3.77 1.19
C LEU A 14 -6.24 2.43 0.92
N ALA A 15 -6.80 1.32 1.40
CA ALA A 15 -6.28 -0.02 1.12
C ALA A 15 -6.31 -0.36 -0.38
N ARG A 16 -7.33 0.08 -1.12
CA ARG A 16 -7.42 -0.12 -2.58
C ARG A 16 -6.43 0.76 -3.32
N LEU A 17 -6.30 2.03 -2.94
CA LEU A 17 -5.35 2.97 -3.54
C LEU A 17 -3.91 2.51 -3.30
N GLU A 18 -3.59 2.06 -2.09
CA GLU A 18 -2.30 1.45 -1.78
C GLU A 18 -2.07 0.22 -2.64
N HIS A 19 -3.07 -0.65 -2.80
CA HIS A 19 -2.91 -1.83 -3.64
C HIS A 19 -2.59 -1.47 -5.09
N ILE A 20 -3.22 -0.44 -5.64
CA ILE A 20 -2.90 0.10 -6.98
C ILE A 20 -1.44 0.57 -7.03
N ILE A 21 -1.01 1.41 -6.08
CA ILE A 21 0.37 1.94 -6.06
C ILE A 21 1.39 0.81 -5.90
N GLY A 22 1.16 -0.11 -4.95
CA GLY A 22 2.05 -1.22 -4.67
C GLY A 22 2.25 -2.11 -5.90
N SER A 23 1.20 -2.35 -6.68
CA SER A 23 1.25 -3.13 -7.93
C SER A 23 2.00 -2.42 -9.06
N ASN A 24 2.28 -1.12 -8.94
CA ASN A 24 3.05 -0.34 -9.91
C ASN A 24 4.52 -0.18 -9.51
N CYS A 25 5.04 -1.07 -8.66
CA CYS A 25 6.46 -1.09 -8.29
C CYS A 25 7.27 -1.96 -9.27
N TYR A 26 8.48 -1.52 -9.59
CA TYR A 26 9.41 -2.25 -10.44
C TYR A 26 10.58 -2.83 -9.62
N ASN A 27 10.98 -4.05 -9.93
CA ASN A 27 12.17 -4.68 -9.34
C ASN A 27 13.07 -5.23 -10.43
N GLY A 28 14.15 -4.51 -10.74
CA GLY A 28 15.12 -4.88 -11.78
C GLY A 28 15.96 -6.13 -11.47
N ASN A 29 15.87 -6.70 -10.26
CA ASN A 29 16.52 -7.96 -9.89
C ASN A 29 15.61 -9.18 -10.11
N ILE A 30 14.34 -8.99 -10.48
CA ILE A 30 13.48 -10.11 -10.81
C ILE A 30 13.89 -10.63 -12.18
N GLN A 31 14.15 -11.94 -12.27
CA GLN A 31 14.47 -12.60 -13.52
C GLN A 31 13.32 -12.39 -14.53
N ASN A 32 13.64 -11.71 -15.63
CA ASN A 32 12.73 -11.35 -16.74
C ASN A 32 12.58 -12.49 -17.76
N TYR A 33 12.70 -13.74 -17.32
CA TYR A 33 12.58 -14.91 -18.17
C TYR A 33 11.45 -15.79 -17.64
N GLY A 34 10.39 -15.92 -18.44
CA GLY A 34 9.27 -16.81 -18.19
C GLY A 34 9.60 -18.28 -18.55
N PRO A 35 8.65 -19.21 -18.33
CA PRO A 35 8.78 -20.59 -18.77
C PRO A 35 9.12 -20.66 -20.26
N GLY A 36 10.13 -21.46 -20.63
CA GLY A 36 10.59 -21.58 -22.02
C GLY A 36 11.56 -20.47 -22.48
N GLY A 37 12.05 -19.62 -21.58
CA GLY A 37 13.09 -18.63 -21.90
C GLY A 37 12.58 -17.38 -22.63
N PHE A 38 11.27 -17.14 -22.62
CA PHE A 38 10.70 -15.91 -23.16
C PHE A 38 11.11 -14.71 -22.30
N TYR A 39 11.67 -13.69 -22.95
CA TYR A 39 12.06 -12.45 -22.30
C TYR A 39 10.83 -11.57 -22.05
N GLU A 40 10.48 -11.39 -20.78
CA GLU A 40 9.43 -10.48 -20.32
C GLU A 40 10.06 -9.13 -19.95
N GLY A 41 10.37 -8.32 -20.97
CA GLY A 41 11.15 -7.08 -20.86
C GLY A 41 10.52 -5.98 -19.99
N SER A 42 9.24 -6.09 -19.66
CA SER A 42 8.54 -5.25 -18.67
C SER A 42 8.90 -5.59 -17.22
N GLY A 43 9.64 -6.69 -16.99
CA GLY A 43 9.69 -7.33 -15.69
C GLY A 43 8.49 -8.24 -15.46
N ARG A 44 8.61 -9.12 -14.45
CA ARG A 44 7.42 -9.80 -13.89
C ARG A 44 6.67 -8.83 -12.99
N ASP A 45 5.34 -8.97 -12.95
CA ASP A 45 4.48 -8.21 -12.03
C ASP A 45 5.02 -8.29 -10.61
N PHE A 46 5.44 -7.14 -10.08
CA PHE A 46 5.97 -7.02 -8.74
C PHE A 46 5.12 -6.04 -7.94
N ARG A 47 4.50 -6.55 -6.89
CA ARG A 47 3.85 -5.70 -5.89
C ARG A 47 4.74 -5.52 -4.67
N TYR A 48 4.99 -4.27 -4.29
CA TYR A 48 5.65 -4.01 -3.01
C TYR A 48 4.75 -4.43 -1.84
N PRO A 49 5.24 -5.23 -0.89
CA PRO A 49 4.40 -5.70 0.22
C PRO A 49 4.09 -4.54 1.18
N LEU A 50 2.81 -4.36 1.49
CA LEU A 50 2.37 -3.50 2.58
C LEU A 50 2.75 -4.16 3.91
N THR A 51 3.48 -3.44 4.76
CA THR A 51 3.73 -3.86 6.14
C THR A 51 2.80 -3.12 7.07
N MET A 52 2.10 -3.83 7.95
CA MET A 52 1.22 -3.30 8.98
C MET A 52 1.65 -3.84 10.34
N ILE A 53 1.20 -3.19 11.40
CA ILE A 53 1.36 -3.61 12.78
C ILE A 53 -0.01 -4.03 13.31
N ASP A 54 -0.11 -5.24 13.83
CA ASP A 54 -1.35 -5.77 14.40
C ASP A 54 -1.59 -5.26 15.84
N GLU A 55 -2.64 -5.78 16.48
CA GLU A 55 -3.02 -5.39 17.84
C GLU A 55 -2.00 -5.84 18.90
N ASN A 56 -1.19 -6.86 18.60
CA ASN A 56 -0.15 -7.39 19.48
C ASN A 56 1.22 -6.72 19.24
N GLY A 57 1.33 -5.83 18.25
CA GLY A 57 2.59 -5.20 17.86
C GLY A 57 3.41 -6.01 16.85
N GLU A 58 2.85 -7.10 16.31
CA GLU A 58 3.52 -7.94 15.33
C GLU A 58 3.39 -7.38 13.91
N LYS A 59 4.40 -7.65 13.09
CA LYS A 59 4.44 -7.18 11.71
C LYS A 59 3.70 -8.14 10.80
N ILE A 60 2.65 -7.65 10.15
CA ILE A 60 1.95 -8.37 9.09
C ILE A 60 2.37 -7.81 7.74
N LYS A 61 2.84 -8.66 6.83
CA LYS A 61 3.12 -8.29 5.44
C LYS A 61 2.01 -8.80 4.53
N ARG A 62 1.55 -7.95 3.61
CA ARG A 62 0.51 -8.32 2.65
C ARG A 62 0.83 -7.85 1.24
N SER A 63 0.96 -8.82 0.34
CA SER A 63 1.15 -8.59 -1.10
C SER A 63 -0.15 -8.68 -1.90
N SER A 64 -1.10 -9.53 -1.52
CA SER A 64 -2.42 -9.66 -2.16
C SER A 64 -3.35 -10.44 -1.21
N PRO A 65 -4.67 -10.20 -1.20
CA PRO A 65 -5.39 -9.09 -1.84
C PRO A 65 -5.13 -7.74 -1.14
N ALA A 66 -5.80 -6.68 -1.59
CA ALA A 66 -5.81 -5.38 -0.90
C ALA A 66 -6.23 -5.53 0.58
N ALA A 67 -5.70 -4.69 1.47
CA ALA A 67 -5.95 -4.78 2.91
C ALA A 67 -7.32 -4.21 3.35
N THR A 68 -8.41 -4.68 2.75
CA THR A 68 -9.77 -4.13 2.99
C THR A 68 -10.51 -4.78 4.18
N ASP A 69 -10.01 -5.91 4.66
CA ASP A 69 -10.52 -6.74 5.77
C ASP A 69 -9.89 -6.41 7.13
N VAL A 70 -8.82 -5.62 7.16
CA VAL A 70 -8.18 -5.21 8.43
C VAL A 70 -8.89 -4.01 9.06
N SER A 71 -8.73 -3.83 10.37
CA SER A 71 -9.30 -2.68 11.06
C SER A 71 -8.65 -1.36 10.60
N PRO A 72 -9.36 -0.21 10.64
CA PRO A 72 -8.75 1.08 10.32
C PRO A 72 -7.51 1.40 11.16
N GLN A 73 -7.46 0.91 12.40
CA GLN A 73 -6.33 1.06 13.30
C GLN A 73 -5.10 0.32 12.76
N ILE A 74 -5.25 -0.96 12.40
CA ILE A 74 -4.17 -1.76 11.80
C ILE A 74 -3.74 -1.13 10.47
N LEU A 75 -4.69 -0.77 9.60
CA LEU A 75 -4.38 -0.18 8.31
C LEU A 75 -3.59 1.14 8.44
N SER A 76 -3.93 1.97 9.43
CA SER A 76 -3.26 3.26 9.65
C SER A 76 -1.75 3.12 9.92
N SER A 77 -1.30 1.95 10.36
CA SER A 77 0.11 1.63 10.57
C SER A 77 0.84 1.19 9.29
N GLY A 78 0.15 1.19 8.14
CA GLY A 78 0.65 0.63 6.88
C GLY A 78 1.80 1.44 6.26
N TYR A 79 2.93 0.77 6.02
CA TYR A 79 4.10 1.34 5.36
C TYR A 79 4.78 0.36 4.39
N TYR A 80 5.53 0.93 3.43
CA TYR A 80 6.53 0.19 2.66
C TYR A 80 7.89 0.29 3.34
N ALA A 81 8.53 -0.86 3.54
CA ALA A 81 9.85 -0.96 4.15
C ALA A 81 10.95 -0.97 3.07
N PHE A 82 11.58 0.17 2.77
CA PHE A 82 12.68 0.29 1.80
C PHE A 82 14.04 0.20 2.51
N GLY A 83 14.42 -1.01 2.92
CA GLY A 83 15.62 -1.21 3.74
C GLY A 83 15.46 -0.57 5.12
N ALA A 84 16.34 0.40 5.44
CA ALA A 84 16.23 1.19 6.67
C ALA A 84 15.13 2.26 6.62
N ASN A 85 14.71 2.66 5.41
CA ASN A 85 13.71 3.70 5.21
C ASN A 85 12.29 3.13 5.21
N ARG A 86 11.31 3.97 5.55
CA ARG A 86 9.90 3.62 5.50
C ARG A 86 9.09 4.70 4.80
N LEU A 87 8.24 4.30 3.86
CA LEU A 87 7.22 5.17 3.29
C LEU A 87 5.89 4.86 3.96
N GLN A 88 5.34 5.82 4.71
CA GLN A 88 4.04 5.70 5.38
C GLN A 88 2.90 5.84 4.36
N ILE A 89 2.79 4.87 3.45
CA ILE A 89 1.97 4.95 2.23
C ILE A 89 0.49 5.21 2.53
N ILE A 90 -0.06 4.62 3.60
CA ILE A 90 -1.47 4.84 3.98
C ILE A 90 -1.68 6.27 4.46
N HIS A 91 -0.76 6.81 5.24
CA HIS A 91 -0.83 8.20 5.70
C HIS A 91 -0.70 9.19 4.54
N ALA A 92 0.30 8.99 3.68
CA ALA A 92 0.52 9.85 2.50
C ALA A 92 -0.69 9.84 1.55
N LEU A 93 -1.31 8.68 1.32
CA LEU A 93 -2.53 8.59 0.52
C LEU A 93 -3.71 9.32 1.16
N ASN A 94 -3.82 9.31 2.49
CA ASN A 94 -4.85 10.06 3.18
C ASN A 94 -4.64 11.58 3.02
N GLU A 95 -3.39 12.06 3.14
CA GLU A 95 -3.04 13.46 2.91
C GLU A 95 -3.34 13.88 1.46
N VAL A 96 -3.05 13.02 0.47
CA VAL A 96 -3.39 13.27 -0.94
C VAL A 96 -4.90 13.42 -1.13
N LEU A 97 -5.69 12.53 -0.51
CA LEU A 97 -7.16 12.61 -0.62
C LEU A 97 -7.70 13.86 0.08
N GLU A 98 -7.21 14.20 1.28
CA GLU A 98 -7.57 15.42 2.01
C GLU A 98 -7.25 16.67 1.16
N TYR A 99 -6.07 16.72 0.53
CA TYR A 99 -5.72 17.81 -0.37
C TYR A 99 -6.69 17.94 -1.55
N LEU A 100 -7.08 16.83 -2.18
CA LEU A 100 -8.01 16.82 -3.31
C LEU A 100 -9.44 17.22 -2.89
N GLU A 101 -9.88 16.79 -1.70
CA GLU A 101 -11.18 17.16 -1.12
C GLU A 101 -11.24 18.67 -0.87
N GLU A 102 -10.20 19.23 -0.24
CA GLU A 102 -10.14 20.65 0.13
C GLU A 102 -9.95 21.58 -1.08
N HIS A 103 -9.09 21.21 -2.04
CA HIS A 103 -8.63 22.13 -3.07
C HIS A 103 -9.24 21.88 -4.45
N LYS A 104 -9.78 20.68 -4.69
CA LYS A 104 -10.27 20.26 -6.00
C LYS A 104 -11.73 19.83 -5.99
N GLY A 105 -12.41 19.92 -4.84
CA GLY A 105 -13.83 19.58 -4.71
C GLY A 105 -14.11 18.09 -4.90
N LEU A 106 -13.10 17.23 -4.69
CA LEU A 106 -13.29 15.79 -4.72
C LEU A 106 -14.26 15.39 -3.59
N LYS A 107 -15.22 14.50 -3.90
CA LYS A 107 -16.15 13.93 -2.92
C LYS A 107 -15.93 12.43 -2.89
N VAL A 108 -15.58 11.92 -1.71
CA VAL A 108 -15.14 10.53 -1.52
C VAL A 108 -15.90 9.85 -0.39
#